data_AF-A0A0E0DFK2-F1
#
_entry.id   AF-A0A0E0DFK2-F1
#
_cell.length_a   1.000
_cell.length_b   1.000
_cell.length_c   1.000
_cell.angle_alpha   90.00
_cell.angle_beta   90.00
_cell.angle_gamma   90.00
#
_symmetry.space_group_name_H-M   'P 1'
#
loop_
_entity.id
_entity.type
_entity.pdbx_description
1 polymer ?
#
loop_
_entity_poly.entity_id
_entity_poly.type
_entity_poly.pdbx_seq_one_letter_code
_entity_poly.pdbx_strand_id
1 'polypeptide(L)'
;MATAVLTYLQSLWPLSALLREDNLRASARLLRGVPVPEETKQFVLALREPGSGSRGGVIYILAAQNLSERSASDADSLIRQVRPAAVVTQLAHTAADDVRAEEECLEGGGAGGVPASPFQVIKRCVTEKRSKDQYVKAAACQVLQEIFGVGFYGHVLAAKRAAEETGSCFLLLESPYERNCNGGASGGQSTMEEGSGSQ
;
A
#
# COMPACT_ATOMS: atom_id res chain seq x y z
N MET A 1 -18.09 0.17 -10.72
CA MET A 1 -16.63 0.29 -10.58
C MET A 1 -16.00 -0.95 -9.93
N ALA A 2 -16.57 -1.51 -8.85
CA ALA A 2 -16.07 -2.76 -8.24
C ALA A 2 -15.98 -3.96 -9.22
N THR A 3 -16.92 -4.09 -10.16
CA THR A 3 -16.94 -5.17 -11.17
C THR A 3 -15.76 -5.14 -12.14
N ALA A 4 -15.30 -3.94 -12.53
CA ALA A 4 -14.17 -3.75 -13.43
C ALA A 4 -12.83 -4.08 -12.75
N VAL A 5 -12.69 -3.73 -11.47
CA VAL A 5 -11.52 -4.09 -10.66
C VAL A 5 -11.46 -5.60 -10.44
N LEU A 6 -12.61 -6.24 -10.18
CA LEU A 6 -12.69 -7.70 -10.03
C LEU A 6 -12.38 -8.45 -11.32
N THR A 7 -12.82 -7.96 -12.49
CA THR A 7 -12.47 -8.58 -13.78
C THR A 7 -10.99 -8.43 -14.12
N TYR A 8 -10.39 -7.29 -13.75
CA TYR A 8 -8.95 -7.09 -13.90
C TYR A 8 -8.14 -8.00 -12.96
N LEU A 9 -8.57 -8.17 -11.71
CA LEU A 9 -7.94 -9.11 -10.79
C LEU A 9 -8.11 -10.58 -11.21
N GLN A 10 -9.23 -10.92 -11.86
CA GLN A 10 -9.48 -12.25 -12.44
C GLN A 10 -8.57 -12.58 -13.62
N SER A 11 -7.99 -11.60 -14.33
CA SER A 11 -7.08 -11.84 -15.45
C SER A 11 -5.62 -11.98 -15.03
N LEU A 12 -5.29 -11.61 -13.79
CA LEU A 12 -3.94 -11.68 -13.25
C LEU A 12 -3.69 -13.05 -12.62
N TRP A 13 -2.73 -13.80 -13.17
CA TRP A 13 -2.18 -14.98 -12.50
C TRP A 13 -1.39 -14.51 -11.26
N PRO A 14 -1.58 -15.10 -10.05
CA PRO A 14 -2.25 -16.37 -9.76
C PRO A 14 -3.72 -16.24 -9.30
N LEU A 15 -4.26 -15.02 -9.30
CA LEU A 15 -5.59 -14.71 -8.78
C LEU A 15 -6.74 -15.28 -9.64
N SER A 16 -6.51 -15.52 -10.93
CA SER A 16 -7.47 -16.15 -11.83
C SER A 16 -7.93 -17.55 -11.38
N ALA A 17 -7.01 -18.37 -10.84
CA ALA A 17 -7.33 -19.68 -10.28
C ALA A 17 -8.00 -19.58 -8.89
N LEU A 18 -7.72 -18.51 -8.16
CA LEU A 18 -8.22 -18.24 -6.81
C LEU A 18 -9.60 -17.56 -6.80
N LEU A 19 -9.97 -16.84 -7.87
CA LEU A 19 -11.21 -16.04 -7.98
C LEU A 19 -12.35 -16.75 -8.74
N ARG A 20 -12.33 -18.08 -8.85
CA ARG A 20 -13.47 -18.87 -9.35
C ARG A 20 -14.72 -18.59 -8.50
N GLU A 21 -15.92 -18.58 -9.09
CA GLU A 21 -17.17 -18.17 -8.40
C GLU A 21 -17.44 -18.94 -7.09
N ASP A 22 -17.09 -20.22 -7.03
CA ASP A 22 -17.20 -21.03 -5.80
C ASP A 22 -16.32 -20.51 -4.65
N ASN A 23 -15.21 -19.83 -4.96
CA ASN A 23 -14.25 -19.33 -3.98
C ASN A 23 -14.73 -18.05 -3.28
N LEU A 24 -15.59 -17.23 -3.89
CA LEU A 24 -16.15 -16.05 -3.22
C LEU A 24 -17.12 -16.46 -2.10
N ARG A 25 -17.96 -17.47 -2.37
CA ARG A 25 -18.84 -18.03 -1.33
C ARG A 25 -18.04 -18.77 -0.26
N ALA A 26 -16.94 -19.43 -0.64
CA ALA A 26 -16.02 -20.04 0.31
C ALA A 26 -15.34 -18.97 1.20
N SER A 27 -14.86 -17.87 0.61
CA SER A 27 -14.30 -16.71 1.32
C SER A 27 -15.31 -16.12 2.31
N ALA A 28 -16.54 -15.87 1.87
CA ALA A 28 -17.60 -15.34 2.74
C ALA A 28 -17.88 -16.25 3.95
N ARG A 29 -17.80 -17.58 3.78
CA ARG A 29 -17.92 -18.53 4.89
C ARG A 29 -16.74 -18.46 5.86
N LEU A 30 -15.52 -18.28 5.36
CA LEU A 30 -14.33 -18.12 6.19
C LEU A 30 -14.39 -16.81 6.99
N LEU A 31 -14.80 -15.71 6.35
CA LEU A 31 -14.90 -14.38 6.98
C LEU A 31 -16.01 -14.29 8.03
N ARG A 32 -17.06 -15.10 7.91
CA ARG A 32 -18.14 -15.16 8.92
C ARG A 32 -17.61 -15.55 10.31
N GLY A 33 -16.54 -16.34 10.39
CA GLY A 33 -15.92 -16.75 11.64
C GLY A 33 -14.92 -15.76 12.23
N VAL A 34 -14.56 -14.69 11.49
CA VAL A 34 -13.56 -13.71 11.93
C VAL A 34 -14.28 -12.51 12.57
N PRO A 35 -13.88 -12.06 13.78
CA PRO A 35 -14.58 -11.00 14.52
C PRO A 35 -14.33 -9.57 14.00
N VAL A 36 -14.20 -9.39 12.67
CA VAL A 36 -13.92 -8.08 12.03
C VAL A 36 -15.21 -7.32 11.77
N PRO A 37 -15.17 -5.98 11.70
CA PRO A 37 -16.33 -5.19 11.26
C PRO A 37 -16.82 -5.65 9.87
N GLU A 38 -18.13 -5.60 9.65
CA GLU A 38 -18.71 -6.04 8.38
C GLU A 38 -18.24 -5.18 7.20
N GLU A 39 -17.95 -3.90 7.44
CA GLU A 39 -17.42 -3.02 6.40
C GLU A 39 -16.00 -3.45 5.99
N THR A 40 -15.18 -3.91 6.95
CA THR A 40 -13.84 -4.45 6.66
C THR A 40 -13.93 -5.74 5.86
N LYS A 41 -14.89 -6.62 6.17
CA LYS A 41 -15.08 -7.91 5.46
C LYS A 41 -15.37 -7.72 3.98
N GLN A 42 -15.95 -6.60 3.56
CA GLN A 42 -16.21 -6.29 2.15
C GLN A 42 -14.93 -6.14 1.33
N PHE A 43 -13.81 -5.79 1.97
CA PHE A 43 -12.52 -5.56 1.32
C PHE A 43 -11.52 -6.69 1.57
N VAL A 44 -11.92 -7.75 2.26
CA VAL A 44 -11.07 -8.90 2.55
C VAL A 44 -11.49 -10.10 1.71
N LEU A 45 -10.51 -10.76 1.10
CA LEU A 45 -10.66 -12.05 0.47
C LEU A 45 -9.92 -13.10 1.31
N ALA A 46 -10.65 -14.10 1.79
CA ALA A 46 -10.08 -15.22 2.53
C ALA A 46 -9.98 -16.46 1.63
N LEU A 47 -8.80 -17.06 1.59
CA LEU A 47 -8.48 -18.20 0.73
C LEU A 47 -7.88 -19.31 1.58
N ARG A 48 -8.23 -20.57 1.29
CA ARG A 48 -7.49 -21.70 1.86
C ARG A 48 -6.25 -21.96 1.02
N GLU A 49 -5.17 -22.29 1.69
CA GLU A 49 -3.94 -22.71 1.04
C GLU A 49 -4.21 -23.92 0.11
N PRO A 50 -3.83 -23.83 -1.17
CA PRO A 50 -4.00 -24.94 -2.11
C PRO A 50 -3.04 -26.09 -1.76
N GLY A 51 -3.56 -27.32 -1.69
CA GLY A 51 -2.76 -28.55 -1.52
C GLY A 51 -2.70 -29.13 -0.10
N SER A 52 -3.15 -28.42 0.94
CA SER A 52 -3.11 -28.90 2.32
C SER A 52 -4.45 -29.49 2.85
N GLY A 53 -5.42 -29.73 1.96
CA GLY A 53 -6.71 -30.33 2.31
C GLY A 53 -7.54 -29.49 3.30
N SER A 54 -8.48 -30.12 4.02
CA SER A 54 -9.38 -29.42 4.97
C SER A 54 -8.68 -28.83 6.21
N ARG A 55 -7.37 -29.12 6.39
CA ARG A 55 -6.54 -28.69 7.52
C ARG A 55 -5.49 -27.63 7.14
N GLY A 56 -5.60 -27.06 5.95
CA GLY A 56 -4.70 -26.02 5.44
C GLY A 56 -4.85 -24.65 6.10
N GLY A 57 -3.79 -23.85 6.00
CA GLY A 57 -3.78 -22.46 6.46
C GLY A 57 -4.77 -21.58 5.68
N VAL A 58 -5.13 -20.43 6.25
CA VAL A 58 -5.99 -19.43 5.60
C VAL A 58 -5.15 -18.19 5.29
N ILE A 59 -5.20 -17.75 4.04
CA ILE A 59 -4.58 -16.54 3.54
C ILE A 59 -5.66 -15.46 3.47
N TYR A 60 -5.41 -14.32 4.11
CA TYR A 60 -6.29 -13.16 4.05
C TYR A 60 -5.64 -12.08 3.18
N ILE A 61 -6.35 -11.65 2.14
CA ILE A 61 -5.92 -10.59 1.23
C ILE A 61 -6.83 -9.40 1.50
N LEU A 62 -6.27 -8.32 2.04
CA LEU A 62 -6.96 -7.05 2.24
C LEU A 62 -6.69 -6.13 1.04
N ALA A 63 -7.76 -5.67 0.39
CA ALA A 63 -7.66 -4.58 -0.57
C ALA A 63 -7.54 -3.25 0.18
N ALA A 64 -6.35 -2.65 0.16
CA ALA A 64 -6.08 -1.35 0.76
C ALA A 64 -5.87 -0.28 -0.32
N GLN A 65 -6.26 0.95 -0.02
CA GLN A 65 -6.06 2.11 -0.89
C GLN A 65 -5.14 3.12 -0.19
N ASN A 66 -4.24 3.73 -0.95
CA ASN A 66 -3.42 4.85 -0.46
C ASN A 66 -4.33 6.01 -0.02
N LEU A 67 -3.89 6.77 0.99
CA LEU A 67 -4.62 7.94 1.51
C LEU A 67 -6.04 7.62 2.03
N SER A 68 -6.24 6.39 2.53
CA SER A 68 -7.50 5.95 3.12
C SER A 68 -7.31 5.63 4.60
N GLU A 69 -7.86 6.47 5.47
CA GLU A 69 -7.90 6.21 6.91
C GLU A 69 -8.60 4.87 7.20
N ARG A 70 -9.66 4.57 6.43
CA ARG A 70 -10.37 3.31 6.58
C ARG A 70 -9.49 2.10 6.24
N SER A 71 -8.67 2.18 5.19
CA SER A 71 -7.76 1.09 4.84
C SER A 71 -6.69 0.86 5.92
N ALA A 72 -6.24 1.91 6.59
CA ALA A 72 -5.35 1.79 7.74
C ALA A 72 -6.05 1.12 8.95
N SER A 73 -7.27 1.54 9.26
CA SER A 73 -8.09 0.93 10.32
C SER A 73 -8.44 -0.54 10.03
N ASP A 74 -8.77 -0.85 8.78
CA ASP A 74 -9.09 -2.20 8.32
C ASP A 74 -7.88 -3.14 8.45
N ALA A 75 -6.68 -2.67 8.08
CA ALA A 75 -5.44 -3.43 8.23
C ALA A 75 -5.14 -3.72 9.70
N ASP A 76 -5.18 -2.70 10.55
CA ASP A 76 -4.96 -2.84 11.99
C ASP A 76 -5.98 -3.80 12.62
N SER A 77 -7.27 -3.61 12.35
CA SER A 77 -8.35 -4.46 12.87
C SER A 77 -8.22 -5.91 12.42
N LEU A 78 -7.92 -6.15 11.14
CA LEU A 78 -7.78 -7.51 10.61
C LEU A 78 -6.61 -8.25 11.26
N ILE A 79 -5.44 -7.60 11.33
CA ILE A 79 -4.21 -8.22 11.87
C ILE A 79 -4.37 -8.52 13.37
N ARG A 80 -4.92 -7.58 14.14
CA ARG A 80 -5.14 -7.77 15.59
C ARG A 80 -6.07 -8.92 15.92
N GLN A 81 -7.07 -9.15 15.08
CA GLN A 81 -8.08 -10.16 15.31
C GLN A 81 -7.69 -11.53 14.78
N VAL A 82 -7.11 -11.58 13.58
CA VAL A 82 -6.67 -12.83 12.96
C VAL A 82 -5.39 -13.34 13.61
N ARG A 83 -4.50 -12.44 14.04
CA ARG A 83 -3.13 -12.75 14.52
C ARG A 83 -2.39 -13.71 13.58
N PRO A 84 -2.16 -13.29 12.32
CA PRO A 84 -1.51 -14.14 11.33
C PRO A 84 -0.06 -14.45 11.71
N ALA A 85 0.50 -15.56 11.21
CA ALA A 85 1.92 -15.85 11.43
C ALA A 85 2.83 -14.83 10.69
N ALA A 86 2.37 -14.34 9.54
CA ALA A 86 3.08 -13.34 8.76
C ALA A 86 2.10 -12.38 8.08
N VAL A 87 2.53 -11.12 7.96
CA VAL A 87 1.88 -10.05 7.21
C VAL A 87 2.80 -9.69 6.06
N VAL A 88 2.31 -9.81 4.83
CA VAL A 88 3.08 -9.49 3.61
C VAL A 88 2.44 -8.28 2.95
N THR A 89 3.23 -7.25 2.66
CA THR A 89 2.78 -6.07 1.92
C THR A 89 3.56 -5.96 0.62
N GLN A 90 2.87 -5.61 -0.45
CA GLN A 90 3.49 -5.34 -1.74
C GLN A 90 3.68 -3.84 -1.90
N LEU A 91 4.89 -3.44 -2.29
CA LEU A 91 5.23 -2.04 -2.59
C LEU A 91 5.95 -1.93 -3.93
N ALA A 92 5.83 -0.76 -4.55
CA ALA A 92 6.65 -0.40 -5.69
C ALA A 92 8.13 -0.37 -5.28
N HIS A 93 9.03 -0.67 -6.22
CA HIS A 93 10.48 -0.76 -5.98
C HIS A 93 11.08 0.51 -5.34
N THR A 94 10.50 1.68 -5.59
CA THR A 94 10.99 2.96 -5.04
C THR A 94 10.26 3.39 -3.77
N ALA A 95 9.18 2.70 -3.39
CA ALA A 95 8.33 3.12 -2.29
C ALA A 95 8.89 2.73 -0.91
N ALA A 96 9.85 1.81 -0.82
CA ALA A 96 10.40 1.37 0.47
C ALA A 96 11.07 2.52 1.24
N ASP A 97 11.86 3.34 0.55
CA ASP A 97 12.50 4.52 1.16
C ASP A 97 11.48 5.59 1.56
N ASP A 98 10.40 5.75 0.79
CA ASP A 98 9.34 6.71 1.11
C ASP A 98 8.49 6.26 2.30
N VAL A 99 8.23 4.95 2.45
CA VAL A 99 7.58 4.39 3.64
C VAL A 99 8.40 4.65 4.89
N ARG A 100 9.72 4.42 4.82
CA ARG A 100 10.63 4.69 5.94
C ARG A 100 10.67 6.17 6.28
N ALA A 101 10.72 7.04 5.28
CA ALA A 101 10.70 8.49 5.48
C ALA A 101 9.38 8.96 6.12
N GLU A 102 8.25 8.39 5.73
CA GLU A 102 6.93 8.68 6.34
C GLU A 102 6.86 8.18 7.79
N GLU A 103 7.40 6.99 8.06
CA GLU A 103 7.52 6.43 9.41
C GLU A 103 8.34 7.33 10.34
N GLU A 104 9.51 7.78 9.90
CA GLU A 104 10.34 8.74 10.65
C GLU A 104 9.62 10.06 10.92
N CYS A 105 8.76 10.51 10.00
CA CYS A 105 7.94 11.71 10.20
C CYS A 105 6.86 11.51 11.28
N LEU A 106 6.38 10.28 11.47
CA LEU A 106 5.32 9.91 12.42
C LEU A 106 5.86 9.57 13.82
N GLU A 107 6.95 8.81 13.91
CA GLU A 107 7.55 8.38 15.19
C GLU A 107 8.21 9.53 15.96
N GLY A 108 8.60 10.60 15.26
CA GLY A 108 9.31 11.76 15.81
C GLY A 108 8.54 12.65 16.81
N GLY A 109 7.42 12.17 17.36
CA GLY A 109 6.77 12.72 18.56
C GLY A 109 6.75 14.25 18.68
N GLY A 110 5.87 14.93 17.93
CA GLY A 110 5.20 16.16 18.38
C GLY A 110 6.01 17.42 18.71
N ALA A 111 7.35 17.45 18.63
CA ALA A 111 8.12 18.67 18.96
C ALA A 111 8.40 19.57 17.76
N GLY A 112 8.01 19.17 16.55
CA GLY A 112 8.27 19.98 15.39
C GLY A 112 7.48 19.61 14.16
N GLY A 113 6.15 19.80 14.20
CA GLY A 113 5.38 20.02 12.97
C GLY A 113 6.09 21.01 12.04
N VAL A 114 5.72 21.05 10.77
CA VAL A 114 6.40 21.86 9.76
C VAL A 114 6.55 23.28 10.27
N PRO A 115 7.78 23.82 10.36
CA PRO A 115 7.98 25.11 11.00
C PRO A 115 7.28 26.19 10.17
N ALA A 116 6.26 26.80 10.75
CA ALA A 116 5.49 27.85 10.10
C ALA A 116 6.20 29.22 10.13
N SER A 117 7.35 29.31 10.82
CA SER A 117 8.13 30.54 10.97
C SER A 117 9.54 30.40 10.38
N PRO A 118 10.05 31.42 9.66
CA PRO A 118 11.42 31.43 9.14
C PRO A 118 12.49 31.19 10.21
N PHE A 119 12.29 31.69 11.43
CA PHE A 119 13.24 31.48 12.54
C PHE A 119 13.29 30.02 13.00
N GLN A 120 12.16 29.33 12.99
CA GLN A 120 12.11 27.90 13.33
C GLN A 120 12.77 27.05 12.24
N VAL A 121 12.60 27.43 10.96
CA VAL A 121 13.30 26.79 9.84
C VAL A 121 14.81 26.95 10.01
N ILE A 122 15.30 28.18 10.23
CA ILE A 122 16.74 28.44 10.41
C ILE A 122 17.28 27.67 11.61
N LYS A 123 16.58 27.70 12.75
CA LYS A 123 16.97 26.98 13.96
C LYS A 123 17.17 25.50 13.66
N ARG A 124 16.18 24.84 13.04
CA ARG A 124 16.25 23.42 12.73
C ARG A 124 17.26 23.09 11.63
N CYS A 125 17.48 23.96 10.64
CA CYS A 125 18.57 23.80 9.67
C CYS A 125 19.95 23.77 10.36
N VAL A 126 20.12 24.57 11.41
CA VAL A 126 21.39 24.66 12.16
C VAL A 126 21.53 23.54 13.20
N THR A 127 20.46 23.24 13.96
CA THR A 127 20.53 22.26 15.06
C THR A 127 20.39 20.82 14.61
N GLU A 128 19.52 20.56 13.64
CA GLU A 128 19.15 19.20 13.20
C GLU A 128 19.76 18.83 11.84
N LYS A 129 20.48 19.76 11.18
CA LYS A 129 21.05 19.57 9.84
C LYS A 129 20.05 19.05 8.81
N ARG A 130 18.76 19.38 8.94
CA ARG A 130 17.72 18.95 7.99
C ARG A 130 17.95 19.55 6.61
N SER A 131 17.85 18.72 5.56
CA SER A 131 17.90 19.18 4.17
C SER A 131 16.56 19.78 3.73
N LYS A 132 16.57 20.55 2.64
CA LYS A 132 15.35 21.06 1.99
C LYS A 132 14.36 19.93 1.70
N ASP A 133 14.84 18.79 1.20
CA ASP A 133 13.99 17.66 0.81
C ASP A 133 13.28 17.04 2.01
N GLN A 134 13.95 16.93 3.16
CA GLN A 134 13.34 16.44 4.39
C GLN A 134 12.21 17.36 4.88
N TYR A 135 12.36 18.69 4.74
CA TYR A 135 11.27 19.62 5.04
C TYR A 135 10.09 19.46 4.10
N VAL A 136 10.35 19.35 2.79
CA VAL A 136 9.30 19.18 1.79
C VAL A 136 8.55 17.87 2.02
N LYS A 137 9.25 16.77 2.30
CA LYS A 137 8.63 15.48 2.64
C LYS A 137 7.80 15.57 3.92
N ALA A 138 8.34 16.16 5.00
CA ALA A 138 7.59 16.34 6.24
C ALA A 138 6.35 17.23 6.05
N ALA A 139 6.45 18.26 5.22
CA ALA A 139 5.31 19.13 4.89
C ALA A 139 4.24 18.41 4.08
N ALA A 140 4.66 17.61 3.09
CA ALA A 140 3.74 16.76 2.35
C ALA A 140 3.03 15.77 3.29
N CYS A 141 3.76 15.08 4.18
CA CYS A 141 3.18 14.14 5.14
C CYS A 141 2.16 14.82 6.05
N GLN A 142 2.47 16.00 6.60
CA GLN A 142 1.56 16.75 7.46
C GLN A 142 0.29 17.16 6.71
N VAL A 143 0.42 17.70 5.50
CA VAL A 143 -0.75 18.09 4.69
C VAL A 143 -1.63 16.88 4.36
N LEU A 144 -1.04 15.74 4.01
CA LEU A 144 -1.79 14.52 3.72
C LEU A 144 -2.53 14.01 4.96
N GLN A 145 -1.90 14.03 6.13
CA GLN A 145 -2.54 13.62 7.39
C GLN A 145 -3.70 14.56 7.77
N GLU A 146 -3.56 15.86 7.59
CA GLU A 146 -4.64 16.82 7.88
C GLU A 146 -5.84 16.66 6.93
N ILE A 147 -5.59 16.30 5.66
CA ILE A 147 -6.66 16.13 4.66
C ILE A 147 -7.33 14.75 4.77
N PHE A 148 -6.53 13.70 4.93
CA PHE A 148 -6.98 12.30 4.80
C PHE A 148 -7.02 11.54 6.12
N GLY A 149 -6.58 12.13 7.23
CA GLY A 149 -6.41 11.46 8.53
C GLY A 149 -5.19 10.52 8.59
N VAL A 150 -4.54 10.25 7.46
CA VAL A 150 -3.38 9.35 7.34
C VAL A 150 -2.37 9.88 6.32
N GLY A 151 -1.12 9.43 6.44
CA GLY A 151 -0.11 9.64 5.41
C GLY A 151 -0.32 8.77 4.17
N PHE A 152 0.57 8.88 3.19
CA PHE A 152 0.44 8.19 1.91
C PHE A 152 0.45 6.67 2.09
N TYR A 153 1.32 6.18 2.98
CA TYR A 153 1.50 4.77 3.31
C TYR A 153 0.89 4.39 4.66
N GLY A 154 -0.08 5.15 5.15
CA GLY A 154 -0.71 4.91 6.47
C GLY A 154 -1.23 3.49 6.65
N HIS A 155 -1.73 2.84 5.59
CA HIS A 155 -2.19 1.45 5.63
C HIS A 155 -1.04 0.44 5.80
N VAL A 156 0.13 0.70 5.21
CA VAL A 156 1.34 -0.13 5.38
C VAL A 156 1.90 0.03 6.77
N LEU A 157 1.99 1.28 7.27
CA LEU A 157 2.50 1.58 8.59
C LEU A 157 1.58 1.04 9.70
N ALA A 158 0.26 1.15 9.53
CA ALA A 158 -0.71 0.52 10.41
C ALA A 158 -0.56 -1.01 10.42
N ALA A 159 -0.37 -1.62 9.24
CA ALA A 159 -0.14 -3.05 9.13
C ALA A 159 1.16 -3.50 9.82
N LYS A 160 2.26 -2.75 9.61
CA LYS A 160 3.55 -2.99 10.27
C LYS A 160 3.42 -2.94 11.79
N ARG A 161 2.85 -1.86 12.31
CA ARG A 161 2.63 -1.68 13.74
C ARG A 161 1.74 -2.78 14.33
N ALA A 162 0.63 -3.12 13.68
CA ALA A 162 -0.26 -4.18 14.15
C ALA A 162 0.42 -5.55 14.12
N ALA A 163 1.27 -5.82 13.12
CA ALA A 163 2.04 -7.06 13.03
C ALA A 163 3.03 -7.16 14.21
N GLU A 164 3.79 -6.10 14.47
CA GLU A 164 4.75 -6.04 15.58
C GLU A 164 4.06 -6.23 16.94
N GLU A 165 2.95 -5.54 17.19
CA GLU A 165 2.19 -5.63 18.45
C GLU A 165 1.53 -7.00 18.66
N THR A 166 1.26 -7.75 17.58
CA THR A 166 0.70 -9.11 17.66
C THR A 166 1.76 -10.21 17.66
N GLY A 167 3.04 -9.87 17.48
CA GLY A 167 4.13 -10.83 17.32
C GLY A 167 4.14 -11.55 15.97
N SER A 168 3.52 -10.97 14.94
CA SER A 168 3.51 -11.48 13.58
C SER A 168 4.79 -11.08 12.84
N CYS A 169 5.30 -11.93 11.94
CA CYS A 169 6.40 -11.54 11.06
C CYS A 169 5.91 -10.53 10.01
N PHE A 170 6.56 -9.37 9.88
CA PHE A 170 6.24 -8.40 8.84
C PHE A 170 7.24 -8.50 7.68
N LEU A 171 6.74 -8.70 6.46
CA LEU A 171 7.55 -8.87 5.26
C LEU A 171 7.14 -7.87 4.19
N LEU A 172 8.12 -7.13 3.69
CA LEU A 172 7.95 -6.19 2.59
C LEU A 172 8.38 -6.86 1.28
N LEU A 173 7.45 -6.98 0.34
CA LEU A 173 7.71 -7.47 -1.00
C LEU A 173 7.86 -6.29 -1.96
N GLU A 174 9.09 -5.98 -2.32
CA GLU A 174 9.38 -5.04 -3.41
C GLU A 174 9.05 -5.69 -4.75
N SER A 175 8.27 -5.02 -5.57
CA SER A 175 8.02 -5.49 -6.93
C SER A 175 9.25 -5.28 -7.81
N PRO A 176 9.64 -6.30 -8.59
CA PRO A 176 9.84 -6.11 -10.02
C PRO A 176 8.87 -7.04 -10.74
N TYR A 177 7.59 -6.66 -10.81
CA TYR A 177 6.61 -7.36 -11.65
C TYR A 177 5.91 -6.43 -12.64
N GLU A 178 6.48 -5.25 -12.89
CA GLU A 178 6.13 -4.44 -14.06
C GLU A 178 6.66 -5.13 -15.33
N ARG A 179 6.04 -6.24 -15.72
CA ARG A 179 5.89 -6.47 -17.16
C ARG A 179 4.84 -5.47 -17.60
N ASN A 180 5.33 -4.30 -18.00
CA ASN A 180 4.58 -3.22 -18.64
C ASN A 180 3.30 -3.75 -19.34
N CYS A 181 2.14 -3.59 -18.72
CA CYS A 181 0.86 -3.99 -19.33
C CYS A 181 0.43 -3.03 -20.45
N ASN A 182 1.26 -2.02 -20.77
CA ASN A 182 1.17 -1.28 -22.02
C ASN A 182 1.69 -2.17 -23.15
N GLY A 183 0.79 -3.02 -23.65
CA GLY A 183 0.97 -3.77 -24.88
C GLY A 183 1.48 -2.84 -25.97
N GLY A 184 2.58 -3.23 -26.60
CA GLY A 184 3.25 -2.45 -27.62
C GLY A 184 2.31 -2.09 -28.76
N ALA A 185 2.19 -0.80 -29.03
CA ALA A 185 2.07 -0.31 -30.39
C ALA A 185 3.49 0.05 -30.84
N SER A 186 4.24 -0.96 -31.31
CA SER A 186 5.38 -0.71 -32.18
C SER A 186 4.83 -0.42 -33.57
N GLY A 187 5.09 0.79 -34.07
CA GLY A 187 4.75 1.24 -35.43
C GLY A 187 4.41 2.74 -35.41
N GLY A 188 5.12 3.65 -36.07
CA GLY A 188 6.19 3.49 -37.03
C GLY A 188 7.09 4.73 -37.10
N GLN A 189 8.14 4.54 -37.89
CA GLN A 189 9.28 5.40 -38.21
C GLN A 189 8.99 6.90 -38.29
N SER A 190 9.80 7.69 -37.58
CA SER A 190 10.05 9.09 -37.91
C SER A 190 11.26 9.17 -38.86
N THR A 191 10.99 9.21 -40.16
CA THR A 191 11.91 9.83 -41.14
C THR A 191 11.52 11.29 -41.27
N MET A 192 12.28 12.19 -40.64
CA MET A 192 12.26 13.61 -40.99
C MET A 192 13.21 13.82 -42.15
N GLU A 193 12.65 14.07 -43.33
CA GLU A 193 13.38 14.64 -44.46
C GLU A 193 13.73 16.09 -44.15
N GLU A 194 15.01 16.41 -44.31
CA GLU A 194 15.60 17.73 -44.18
C GLU A 194 15.25 18.53 -45.45
N GLY A 195 14.28 19.45 -45.34
CA GLY A 195 13.93 20.38 -46.39
C GLY A 195 14.97 21.50 -46.52
N SER A 196 15.92 21.32 -47.44
CA SER A 196 16.76 22.39 -47.97
C SER A 196 15.93 23.35 -48.84
N GLY A 197 15.94 24.65 -48.53
CA GLY A 197 15.23 25.68 -49.29
C GLY A 197 15.51 27.12 -48.88
N SER A 198 16.69 27.61 -49.29
CA SER A 198 16.97 28.98 -49.79
C SER A 198 16.86 30.20 -48.85
N GLN A 199 18.01 30.77 -48.48
CA GLN A 199 18.49 32.07 -49.00
C GLN A 199 19.99 32.25 -48.72
#